data_AF-A0A814SJX5-F1
#
_entry.id   AF-A0A814SJX5-F1
#
_cell.length_a   1.000
_cell.length_b   1.000
_cell.length_c   1.000
_cell.angle_alpha   90.00
_cell.angle_beta   90.00
_cell.angle_gamma   90.00
#
_symmetry.space_group_name_H-M   'P 1'
#
loop_
_entity.id
_entity.type
_entity.pdbx_description
1 polymer ?
#
loop_
_entity_poly.entity_id
_entity_poly.type
_entity_poly.pdbx_seq_one_letter_code
_entity_poly.pdbx_strand_id
1 'polypeptide(L)'
;MSGPTPIPLSFIPMDVALGLPMFARIYLLCRSITFHSRFLRDSSSRSLGYLNKVPINFFFIIKAYLEQSPALCLVIFFMLMFCIGSWSLRACNYTTTNQHLPIANAMWMFMTLFTTVGYGDLIPSTYCGRGVATITAIIGVMISAFLIAVLSQILLLNRWEKYIYNFGLNIEMAKTQKFYAANIIFYAWKVWRLNRSGMQRSIEYVYAQRKLFGAISNNQTLKQEQRQLADHNIGLAELMTAHLALGFVCPTDGLFLNPHDEHTYFRCVLGTAHLMPCPAGLVWDQSNRICEWPSVQAFRRFLITVGGNTTTGKCLDVAGGNAELHSQIQLFRCHGRQSQQFELHRDGTIRIMGKCLDIPDSKAYDHQSVQLFHCHSAQENQRFIIDAQNRIHVMGKCLDVPNGQIVNNNPLQLFRCHNEASQHFTLTSL
;
A
#
# COMPACT_ATOMS: atom_id res chain seq x y z
N MET A 1 -40.87 50.33 28.83
CA MET A 1 -41.76 49.17 29.01
C MET A 1 -41.10 48.26 30.02
N SER A 2 -41.62 48.24 31.25
CA SER A 2 -41.16 47.39 32.34
C SER A 2 -41.40 45.92 31.95
N GLY A 3 -40.31 45.19 31.69
CA GLY A 3 -40.39 43.74 31.51
C GLY A 3 -40.93 43.07 32.78
N PRO A 4 -41.64 41.95 32.67
CA PRO A 4 -42.16 41.23 33.83
C PRO A 4 -41.00 40.89 34.78
N THR A 5 -41.13 41.29 36.05
CA THR A 5 -40.17 40.96 37.09
C THR A 5 -40.07 39.44 37.23
N PRO A 6 -38.86 38.85 37.17
CA PRO A 6 -38.71 37.41 37.28
C PRO A 6 -39.20 36.92 38.66
N ILE A 7 -40.02 35.87 38.65
CA ILE A 7 -40.59 35.27 39.87
C ILE A 7 -39.42 34.67 40.70
N PRO A 8 -39.31 34.95 42.01
CA PRO A 8 -38.21 34.47 42.84
C PRO A 8 -38.16 32.94 42.96
N LEU A 9 -36.98 32.41 43.27
CA LEU A 9 -36.66 30.97 43.38
C LEU A 9 -37.51 30.20 44.42
N SER A 10 -38.30 30.88 45.24
CA SER A 10 -39.10 30.32 46.33
C SER A 10 -40.39 29.62 45.89
N PHE A 11 -40.69 29.57 44.59
CA PHE A 11 -41.88 28.92 44.02
C PHE A 11 -41.51 27.94 42.90
N ILE A 12 -40.63 26.97 43.17
CA ILE A 12 -40.46 25.82 42.26
C ILE A 12 -41.56 24.79 42.60
N PRO A 13 -42.43 24.41 41.65
CA PRO A 13 -43.42 23.36 41.88
C PRO A 13 -42.72 22.05 42.25
N MET A 14 -43.24 21.32 43.24
CA MET A 14 -42.67 20.03 43.65
C MET A 14 -42.59 19.03 42.48
N ASP A 15 -43.52 19.11 41.52
CA ASP A 15 -43.52 18.29 40.31
C ASP A 15 -42.30 18.54 39.42
N VAL A 16 -41.79 19.77 39.38
CA VAL A 16 -40.58 20.13 38.62
C VAL A 16 -39.33 19.68 39.38
N ALA A 17 -39.31 19.91 40.69
CA ALA A 17 -38.19 19.54 41.55
C ALA A 17 -37.97 18.01 41.61
N LEU A 18 -39.05 17.22 41.56
CA LEU A 18 -39.00 15.75 41.53
C LEU A 18 -38.95 15.20 40.10
N GLY A 19 -39.54 15.90 39.13
CA GLY A 19 -39.65 15.45 37.74
C GLY A 19 -38.36 15.59 36.93
N LEU A 20 -37.62 16.69 37.06
CA LEU A 20 -36.37 16.89 36.29
C LEU A 20 -35.28 15.86 36.65
N PRO A 21 -35.03 15.52 37.94
CA PRO A 21 -34.07 14.49 38.30
C PRO A 21 -34.42 13.08 37.78
N MET A 22 -35.70 12.81 37.46
CA MET A 22 -36.07 11.50 36.91
C MET A 22 -35.41 11.23 35.55
N PHE A 23 -35.05 12.26 34.77
CA PHE A 23 -34.29 12.08 33.53
C PHE A 23 -32.87 11.55 33.77
N ALA A 24 -32.32 11.67 34.98
CA ALA A 24 -31.05 11.03 35.30
C ALA A 24 -31.12 9.52 35.06
N ARG A 25 -32.30 8.90 35.22
CA ARG A 25 -32.54 7.46 34.98
C ARG A 25 -32.35 7.02 33.53
N ILE A 26 -32.16 7.95 32.57
CA ILE A 26 -31.75 7.63 31.19
C ILE A 26 -30.46 6.78 31.17
N TYR A 27 -29.61 6.84 32.21
CA TYR A 27 -28.46 5.94 32.33
C TYR A 27 -28.83 4.45 32.27
N LEU A 28 -30.04 4.06 32.70
CA LEU A 28 -30.52 2.68 32.62
C LEU A 28 -30.76 2.25 31.17
N LEU A 29 -31.20 3.17 30.32
CA LEU A 29 -31.34 2.93 28.88
C LEU A 29 -29.97 2.74 28.23
N CYS A 30 -28.97 3.56 28.59
CA CYS A 30 -27.59 3.39 28.16
C CYS A 30 -27.02 2.01 28.55
N ARG A 31 -27.30 1.56 29.78
CA ARG A 31 -26.93 0.24 30.29
C ARG A 31 -27.65 -0.89 29.54
N SER A 32 -28.94 -0.71 29.27
CA SER A 32 -29.74 -1.69 28.53
C SER A 32 -29.27 -1.87 27.08
N ILE A 33 -28.98 -0.76 26.38
CA ILE A 33 -28.39 -0.77 25.03
C ILE A 33 -27.07 -1.52 25.03
N THR A 34 -26.24 -1.28 26.05
CA THR A 34 -24.96 -1.97 26.20
C THR A 34 -25.16 -3.48 26.28
N PHE A 35 -26.05 -3.93 27.17
CA PHE A 35 -26.31 -5.35 27.40
C PHE A 35 -26.98 -6.07 26.21
N HIS A 36 -27.91 -5.41 25.52
CA HIS A 36 -28.62 -5.98 24.37
C HIS A 36 -27.87 -5.81 23.05
N SER A 37 -26.73 -5.12 23.04
CA SER A 37 -25.91 -4.98 21.85
C SER A 37 -25.38 -6.35 21.38
N ARG A 38 -25.31 -6.54 20.06
CA ARG A 38 -24.75 -7.76 19.46
C ARG A 38 -23.30 -8.01 19.90
N PHE A 39 -22.54 -6.94 20.12
CA PHE A 39 -21.14 -6.98 20.53
C PHE A 39 -20.91 -7.63 21.91
N LEU A 40 -21.86 -7.51 22.86
CA LEU A 40 -21.78 -8.16 24.17
C LEU A 40 -22.47 -9.52 24.21
N ARG A 41 -23.45 -9.75 23.33
CA ARG A 41 -24.17 -11.03 23.21
C ARG A 41 -23.33 -12.10 22.50
N ASP A 42 -22.56 -11.72 21.49
CA ASP A 42 -21.76 -12.65 20.70
C ASP A 42 -20.44 -13.00 21.41
N SER A 43 -20.19 -14.31 21.57
CA SER A 43 -18.97 -14.82 22.22
C SER A 43 -17.70 -14.51 21.42
N SER A 44 -17.77 -14.55 20.08
CA SER A 44 -16.66 -14.22 19.18
C SER A 44 -16.16 -12.80 19.37
N SER A 45 -17.08 -11.83 19.41
CA SER A 45 -16.81 -10.40 19.63
C SER A 45 -16.12 -10.16 20.98
N ARG A 46 -16.54 -10.88 22.02
CA ARG A 46 -15.91 -10.81 23.36
C ARG A 46 -14.49 -11.36 23.36
N SER A 47 -14.25 -12.49 22.70
CA SER A 47 -12.92 -13.08 22.57
C SER A 47 -11.96 -12.16 21.80
N LEU A 48 -12.43 -11.58 20.69
CA LEU A 48 -11.69 -10.57 19.92
C LEU A 48 -11.35 -9.32 20.75
N GLY A 49 -12.28 -8.85 21.58
CA GLY A 49 -12.04 -7.74 22.50
C GLY A 49 -10.96 -8.05 23.53
N TYR A 50 -10.96 -9.26 24.10
CA TYR A 50 -9.96 -9.67 25.08
C TYR A 50 -8.56 -9.82 24.46
N LEU A 51 -8.46 -10.46 23.28
CA LEU A 51 -7.18 -10.64 22.57
C LEU A 51 -6.52 -9.30 22.22
N ASN A 52 -7.33 -8.33 21.79
CA ASN A 52 -6.84 -7.00 21.43
C ASN A 52 -6.78 -6.02 22.61
N LYS A 53 -7.08 -6.46 23.84
CA LYS A 53 -7.13 -5.61 25.05
C LYS A 53 -8.07 -4.40 24.91
N VAL A 54 -9.17 -4.55 24.18
CA VAL A 54 -10.17 -3.49 23.99
C VAL A 54 -11.39 -3.76 24.88
N PRO A 55 -11.68 -2.91 25.88
CA PRO A 55 -12.87 -3.06 26.72
C PRO A 55 -14.14 -2.67 25.95
N ILE A 56 -15.12 -3.57 25.90
CA ILE A 56 -16.44 -3.32 25.28
C ILE A 56 -17.29 -2.50 26.26
N ASN A 57 -17.08 -1.19 26.25
CA ASN A 57 -17.79 -0.22 27.07
C ASN A 57 -18.93 0.47 26.30
N PHE A 58 -19.79 1.21 26.99
CA PHE A 58 -20.85 2.03 26.37
C PHE A 58 -20.34 2.95 25.25
N PHE A 59 -19.19 3.60 25.47
CA PHE A 59 -18.57 4.47 24.47
C PHE A 59 -18.14 3.71 23.21
N PHE A 60 -17.71 2.46 23.33
CA PHE A 60 -17.37 1.62 22.18
C PHE A 60 -18.63 1.30 21.37
N ILE A 61 -19.72 0.95 22.05
CA ILE A 61 -20.99 0.58 21.42
C ILE A 61 -21.64 1.78 20.72
N ILE A 62 -21.62 2.96 21.35
CA ILE A 62 -22.08 4.20 20.70
C ILE A 62 -21.27 4.48 19.44
N LYS A 63 -19.93 4.42 19.51
CA LYS A 63 -19.07 4.61 18.34
C LYS A 63 -19.38 3.60 17.24
N ALA A 64 -19.59 2.33 17.59
CA ALA A 64 -19.92 1.28 16.65
C ALA A 64 -21.27 1.50 15.94
N TYR A 65 -22.30 1.95 16.66
CA TYR A 65 -23.59 2.30 16.03
C TYR A 65 -23.52 3.57 15.18
N LEU A 66 -22.77 4.59 15.64
CA LEU A 66 -22.51 5.81 14.85
C LEU A 66 -21.76 5.52 13.55
N GLU A 67 -20.83 4.56 13.57
CA GLU A 67 -20.13 4.11 12.36
C GLU A 67 -21.06 3.33 11.42
N GLN A 68 -21.97 2.52 11.97
CA GLN A 68 -22.85 1.68 11.16
C GLN A 68 -24.01 2.45 10.52
N SER A 69 -24.66 3.35 11.26
CA SER A 69 -25.83 4.09 10.81
C SER A 69 -25.89 5.51 11.41
N PRO A 70 -24.99 6.42 10.99
CA PRO A 70 -24.82 7.74 11.59
C PRO A 70 -26.10 8.58 11.57
N ALA A 71 -26.80 8.59 10.43
CA ALA A 71 -28.01 9.40 10.26
C ALA A 71 -29.14 8.98 11.21
N LEU A 72 -29.38 7.68 11.36
CA LEU A 72 -30.44 7.16 12.22
C LEU A 72 -30.15 7.47 13.70
N CYS A 73 -28.90 7.27 14.14
CA CYS A 73 -28.49 7.57 15.51
C CYS A 73 -28.66 9.05 15.85
N LEU A 74 -28.28 9.95 14.94
CA LEU A 74 -28.43 11.40 15.12
C LEU A 74 -29.89 11.83 15.17
N VAL A 75 -30.74 11.28 14.29
CA VAL A 75 -32.19 11.57 14.29
C VAL A 75 -32.84 11.09 15.59
N ILE A 76 -32.55 9.87 16.06
CA ILE A 76 -33.10 9.35 17.32
C ILE A 76 -32.67 10.23 18.49
N PHE A 77 -31.39 10.62 18.55
CA PHE A 77 -30.87 11.47 19.61
C PHE A 77 -31.50 12.88 19.60
N PHE A 78 -31.65 13.48 18.42
CA PHE A 78 -32.35 14.76 18.26
C PHE A 78 -33.80 14.68 18.71
N MET A 79 -34.56 13.66 18.30
CA MET A 79 -35.95 13.48 18.70
C MET A 79 -36.10 13.28 20.22
N LEU A 80 -35.19 12.53 20.84
CA LEU A 80 -35.16 12.34 22.29
C LEU A 80 -34.88 13.65 23.03
N MET A 81 -33.89 14.43 22.57
CA MET A 81 -33.58 15.75 23.14
C MET A 81 -34.71 16.75 22.92
N PHE A 82 -35.37 16.73 21.75
CA PHE A 82 -36.53 17.56 21.45
C PHE A 82 -37.68 17.30 22.40
N CYS A 83 -38.04 16.04 22.63
CA CYS A 83 -39.10 15.67 23.57
C CYS A 83 -38.76 16.09 25.01
N ILE A 84 -37.55 15.78 25.49
CA ILE A 84 -37.12 16.08 26.86
C ILE A 84 -37.00 17.59 27.08
N GLY A 85 -36.38 18.32 26.14
CA GLY A 85 -36.20 19.76 26.23
C GLY A 85 -37.51 20.52 26.12
N SER A 86 -38.41 20.12 25.20
CA SER A 86 -39.74 20.73 25.08
C SER A 86 -40.58 20.51 26.34
N TRP A 87 -40.53 19.30 26.92
CA TRP A 87 -41.20 19.03 28.18
C TRP A 87 -40.60 19.84 29.34
N SER A 88 -39.27 19.89 29.44
CA SER A 88 -38.55 20.61 30.52
C SER A 88 -38.81 22.12 30.45
N LEU A 89 -38.82 22.69 29.24
CA LEU A 89 -39.15 24.10 29.03
C LEU A 89 -40.62 24.39 29.37
N ARG A 90 -41.56 23.50 29.04
CA ARG A 90 -42.96 23.64 29.43
C ARG A 90 -43.15 23.52 30.95
N ALA A 91 -42.47 22.58 31.59
CA ALA A 91 -42.56 22.34 33.02
C ALA A 91 -42.04 23.54 33.82
N CYS A 92 -40.94 24.16 33.37
CA CYS A 92 -40.34 25.31 34.04
C CYS A 92 -40.94 26.66 33.65
N ASN A 93 -41.58 26.79 32.49
CA ASN A 93 -42.27 28.02 32.09
C ASN A 93 -43.78 27.92 32.37
N TYR A 94 -44.16 28.47 33.51
CA TYR A 94 -45.56 28.71 33.88
C TYR A 94 -45.86 30.22 33.86
N THR A 95 -47.09 30.58 33.55
CA THR A 95 -47.56 31.97 33.55
C THR A 95 -47.92 32.41 34.96
N THR A 96 -48.06 33.73 35.17
CA THR A 96 -48.52 34.32 36.45
C THR A 96 -49.91 33.83 36.89
N THR A 97 -50.69 33.26 35.98
CA THR A 97 -52.00 32.63 36.22
C THR A 97 -51.93 31.13 36.52
N ASN A 98 -50.74 30.59 36.84
CA ASN A 98 -50.49 29.15 37.09
C ASN A 98 -50.83 28.22 35.91
N GLN A 99 -50.85 28.74 34.68
CA GLN A 99 -51.05 27.93 33.48
C GLN A 99 -49.70 27.59 32.85
N HIS A 100 -49.51 26.32 32.48
CA HIS A 100 -48.34 25.91 31.71
C HIS A 100 -48.40 26.49 30.30
N LEU A 101 -47.23 26.83 29.76
CA LEU A 101 -47.11 27.22 28.36
C LEU A 101 -47.68 26.10 27.45
N PRO A 102 -48.42 26.44 26.38
CA PRO A 102 -48.85 25.45 25.39
C PRO A 102 -47.66 24.66 24.88
N ILE A 103 -47.81 23.34 24.72
CA ILE A 103 -46.70 22.47 24.30
C ILE A 103 -46.12 22.87 22.94
N ALA A 104 -46.95 23.37 22.02
CA ALA A 104 -46.52 23.87 20.72
C ALA A 104 -45.51 25.03 20.85
N ASN A 105 -45.76 25.96 21.79
CA ASN A 105 -44.86 27.09 22.03
C ASN A 105 -43.55 26.62 22.70
N ALA A 106 -43.61 25.62 23.57
CA ALA A 106 -42.42 25.03 24.17
C ALA A 106 -41.57 24.26 23.14
N MET A 107 -42.21 23.54 22.21
CA MET A 107 -41.56 22.87 21.08
C MET A 107 -40.87 23.87 20.15
N TRP A 108 -41.57 24.95 19.77
CA TRP A 108 -41.01 26.01 18.95
C TRP A 108 -39.82 26.68 19.64
N MET A 109 -39.97 27.04 20.92
CA MET A 109 -38.91 27.64 21.71
C MET A 109 -37.69 26.72 21.84
N PHE A 110 -37.88 25.39 22.02
CA PHE A 110 -36.77 24.44 21.99
C PHE A 110 -36.04 24.50 20.65
N MET A 111 -36.76 24.47 19.52
CA MET A 111 -36.13 24.46 18.20
C MET A 111 -35.30 25.72 17.96
N THR A 112 -35.80 26.89 18.34
CA THR A 112 -35.10 28.16 18.15
C THR A 112 -33.90 28.31 19.09
N LEU A 113 -33.95 27.71 20.29
CA LEU A 113 -32.82 27.65 21.24
C LEU A 113 -31.75 26.65 20.80
N PHE A 114 -32.16 25.44 20.40
CA PHE A 114 -31.26 24.36 20.00
C PHE A 114 -30.48 24.69 18.73
N THR A 115 -31.14 25.32 17.76
CA THR A 115 -30.51 25.81 16.52
C THR A 115 -29.77 27.13 16.72
N THR A 116 -29.75 27.67 17.94
CA THR A 116 -29.11 28.95 18.30
C THR A 116 -29.62 30.17 17.50
N VAL A 117 -30.84 30.09 16.94
CA VAL A 117 -31.47 31.17 16.18
C VAL A 117 -31.99 32.28 17.09
N GLY A 118 -32.75 31.91 18.13
CA GLY A 118 -33.19 32.83 19.18
C GLY A 118 -33.97 34.07 18.73
N TYR A 119 -35.09 33.91 18.02
CA TYR A 119 -35.92 35.03 17.55
C TYR A 119 -36.39 35.99 18.66
N GLY A 120 -36.58 35.50 19.88
CA GLY A 120 -37.02 36.31 21.02
C GLY A 120 -38.51 36.63 21.06
N ASP A 121 -39.31 35.97 20.21
CA ASP A 121 -40.77 36.00 20.20
C ASP A 121 -41.38 35.33 21.44
N LEU A 122 -40.73 34.28 21.94
CA LEU A 122 -41.06 33.58 23.18
C LEU A 122 -39.80 33.49 24.06
N ILE A 123 -39.92 33.93 25.31
CA ILE A 123 -38.78 34.05 26.25
C ILE A 123 -39.16 33.41 27.58
N PRO A 124 -38.25 32.66 28.24
CA PRO A 124 -38.54 32.09 29.55
C PRO A 124 -38.68 33.18 30.64
N SER A 125 -39.83 33.17 31.32
CA SER A 125 -40.18 34.11 32.38
C SER A 125 -39.54 33.74 33.73
N THR A 126 -39.27 32.46 33.96
CA THR A 126 -38.77 31.92 35.25
C THR A 126 -37.27 31.67 35.24
N TYR A 127 -36.64 31.68 36.41
CA TYR A 127 -35.22 31.30 36.56
C TYR A 127 -34.96 29.85 36.15
N CYS A 128 -35.87 28.91 36.43
CA CYS A 128 -35.73 27.53 35.94
C CYS A 128 -35.75 27.48 34.41
N GLY A 129 -36.70 28.17 33.77
CA GLY A 129 -36.81 28.19 32.31
C GLY A 129 -35.56 28.76 31.64
N ARG A 130 -34.94 29.78 32.24
CA ARG A 130 -33.64 30.34 31.80
C ARG A 130 -32.50 29.35 31.96
N GLY A 131 -32.45 28.61 33.06
CA GLY A 131 -31.47 27.53 33.26
C GLY A 131 -31.61 26.42 32.21
N VAL A 132 -32.83 25.96 31.96
CA VAL A 132 -33.09 24.94 30.93
C VAL A 132 -32.74 25.47 29.52
N ALA A 133 -33.08 26.73 29.22
CA ALA A 133 -32.78 27.34 27.92
C ALA A 133 -31.28 27.48 27.67
N THR A 134 -30.51 27.89 28.68
CA THR A 134 -29.04 28.02 28.58
C THR A 134 -28.37 26.66 28.39
N ILE A 135 -28.76 25.63 29.14
CA ILE A 135 -28.27 24.26 28.96
C ILE A 135 -28.62 23.73 27.56
N THR A 136 -29.85 23.96 27.10
CA THR A 136 -30.30 23.54 25.76
C THR A 136 -29.46 24.19 24.66
N ALA A 137 -29.15 25.48 24.78
CA ALA A 137 -28.29 26.18 23.82
C ALA A 137 -26.86 25.60 23.79
N ILE A 138 -26.26 25.34 24.95
CA ILE A 138 -24.92 24.72 25.04
C ILE A 138 -24.90 23.34 24.38
N ILE A 139 -25.91 22.51 24.68
CA ILE A 139 -26.05 21.18 24.09
C ILE A 139 -26.26 21.27 22.56
N GLY A 140 -27.06 22.23 22.09
CA GLY A 140 -27.28 22.48 20.66
C GLY A 140 -25.99 22.82 19.89
N VAL A 141 -25.12 23.66 20.46
CA VAL A 141 -23.81 23.99 19.86
C VAL A 141 -22.92 22.74 19.79
N MET A 142 -22.82 21.98 20.88
CA MET A 142 -22.00 20.77 20.93
C MET A 142 -22.44 19.71 19.91
N ILE A 143 -23.75 19.53 19.75
CA ILE A 143 -24.31 18.58 18.79
C ILE A 143 -24.13 19.07 17.35
N SER A 144 -24.30 20.37 17.10
CA SER A 144 -24.08 20.95 15.78
C SER A 144 -22.62 20.75 15.33
N ALA A 145 -21.65 20.91 16.23
CA ALA A 145 -20.23 20.62 15.95
C ALA A 145 -20.00 19.13 15.64
N PHE A 146 -20.62 18.24 16.40
CA PHE A 146 -20.52 16.79 16.16
C PHE A 146 -21.17 16.37 14.82
N LEU A 147 -22.33 16.94 14.48
CA LEU A 147 -23.02 16.72 13.22
C LEU A 147 -22.13 17.10 12.03
N ILE A 148 -21.43 18.24 12.10
CA ILE A 148 -20.49 18.67 11.05
C ILE A 148 -19.35 17.65 10.87
N ALA A 149 -18.80 17.12 11.96
CA ALA A 149 -17.74 16.11 11.89
C ALA A 149 -18.21 14.82 11.21
N VAL A 150 -19.42 14.34 11.56
CA VAL A 150 -20.02 13.13 10.95
C VAL A 150 -20.36 13.36 9.48
N LEU A 151 -20.98 14.51 9.14
CA LEU A 151 -21.28 14.87 7.76
C LEU A 151 -20.01 14.95 6.91
N SER A 152 -18.92 15.49 7.47
CA SER A 152 -17.63 15.54 6.78
C SER A 152 -17.10 14.15 6.44
N GLN A 153 -17.37 13.14 7.27
CA GLN A 153 -16.94 11.76 7.01
C GLN A 153 -17.82 11.07 5.95
N ILE A 154 -19.13 11.33 5.97
CA ILE A 154 -20.08 10.79 4.98
C ILE A 154 -19.81 11.35 3.57
N LEU A 155 -19.33 12.59 3.48
CA LEU A 155 -18.98 13.23 2.20
C LEU A 155 -17.64 12.76 1.62
N LEU A 156 -16.84 12.00 2.36
CA LEU A 156 -15.60 11.44 1.83
C LEU A 156 -15.92 10.32 0.83
N LEU A 157 -15.25 10.36 -0.32
CA LEU A 157 -15.37 9.30 -1.32
C LEU A 157 -14.83 7.98 -0.75
N ASN A 158 -15.56 6.90 -1.02
CA ASN A 158 -15.10 5.55 -0.73
C ASN A 158 -13.82 5.21 -1.52
N ARG A 159 -13.07 4.20 -1.08
CA ARG A 159 -11.85 3.75 -1.79
C ARG A 159 -12.12 3.45 -3.27
N TRP A 160 -13.22 2.77 -3.56
CA TRP A 160 -13.61 2.40 -4.92
C TRP A 160 -14.10 3.60 -5.75
N GLU A 161 -14.86 4.51 -5.14
CA GLU A 161 -15.30 5.76 -5.79
C GLU A 161 -14.10 6.65 -6.11
N LYS A 162 -13.15 6.78 -5.18
CA LYS A 162 -11.89 7.49 -5.37
C LYS A 162 -11.04 6.87 -6.49
N TYR A 163 -11.02 5.54 -6.60
CA TYR A 163 -10.35 4.86 -7.70
C TYR A 163 -10.99 5.20 -9.05
N ILE A 164 -12.31 5.10 -9.17
CA ILE A 164 -13.05 5.44 -10.39
C ILE A 164 -12.84 6.92 -10.76
N TYR A 165 -12.89 7.81 -9.77
CA TYR A 165 -12.62 9.24 -9.94
C TYR A 165 -11.21 9.50 -10.49
N ASN A 166 -10.18 8.93 -9.86
CA ASN A 166 -8.79 9.08 -10.29
C ASN A 166 -8.56 8.48 -11.69
N PHE A 167 -9.18 7.34 -11.98
CA PHE A 167 -9.11 6.71 -13.29
C PHE A 167 -9.74 7.58 -14.38
N GLY A 168 -10.91 8.17 -14.10
CA GLY A 168 -11.58 9.12 -14.99
C GLY A 168 -10.71 10.34 -15.29
N LEU A 169 -10.12 10.94 -14.24
CA LEU A 169 -9.19 12.06 -14.39
C LEU A 169 -7.99 11.71 -15.27
N ASN A 170 -7.38 10.53 -15.09
CA ASN A 170 -6.25 10.09 -15.91
C ASN A 170 -6.61 9.97 -17.40
N ILE A 171 -7.81 9.48 -17.70
CA ILE A 171 -8.30 9.39 -19.09
C ILE A 171 -8.48 10.79 -19.69
N GLU A 172 -9.10 11.70 -18.95
CA GLU A 172 -9.32 13.07 -19.41
C GLU A 172 -8.01 13.81 -19.66
N MET A 173 -7.06 13.71 -18.72
CA MET A 173 -5.72 14.28 -18.88
C MET A 173 -4.99 13.73 -20.09
N ALA A 174 -5.06 12.41 -20.34
CA ALA A 174 -4.43 11.80 -21.51
C ALA A 174 -5.02 12.33 -22.85
N LYS A 175 -6.32 12.63 -22.90
CA LYS A 175 -6.96 13.26 -24.07
C LYS A 175 -6.46 14.69 -24.26
N THR A 176 -6.47 15.48 -23.19
CA THR A 176 -6.03 16.88 -23.20
C THR A 176 -4.54 17.01 -23.55
N GLN A 177 -3.70 16.08 -23.09
CA GLN A 177 -2.29 16.01 -23.44
C GLN A 177 -2.08 15.87 -24.95
N LYS A 178 -2.84 14.98 -25.60
CA LYS A 178 -2.77 14.80 -27.06
C LYS A 178 -3.17 16.07 -27.80
N PHE A 179 -4.21 16.76 -27.32
CA PHE A 179 -4.65 18.03 -27.90
C PHE A 179 -3.57 19.12 -27.82
N TYR A 180 -2.96 19.33 -26.64
CA TYR A 180 -1.87 20.30 -26.51
C TYR A 180 -0.62 19.90 -27.29
N ALA A 181 -0.25 18.62 -27.32
CA ALA A 181 0.86 18.13 -28.12
C ALA A 181 0.65 18.40 -29.62
N ALA A 182 -0.55 18.15 -30.15
CA ALA A 182 -0.89 18.45 -31.54
C ALA A 182 -0.78 19.95 -31.85
N ASN A 183 -1.27 20.81 -30.95
CA ASN A 183 -1.16 22.27 -31.10
C ASN A 183 0.30 22.75 -31.06
N ILE A 184 1.15 22.18 -30.20
CA ILE A 184 2.58 22.51 -30.16
C ILE A 184 3.22 22.21 -31.52
N ILE A 185 2.98 21.02 -32.09
CA ILE A 185 3.53 20.63 -33.39
C ILE A 185 3.01 21.57 -34.49
N PHE A 186 1.70 21.82 -34.52
CA PHE A 186 1.06 22.67 -35.52
C PHE A 186 1.61 24.10 -35.50
N TYR A 187 1.65 24.75 -34.33
CA TYR A 187 2.14 26.12 -34.21
C TYR A 187 3.66 26.21 -34.36
N ALA A 188 4.43 25.20 -33.93
CA ALA A 188 5.87 25.14 -34.16
C ALA A 188 6.18 25.09 -35.66
N TRP A 189 5.48 24.23 -36.41
CA TRP A 189 5.61 24.18 -37.87
C TRP A 189 5.18 25.50 -38.52
N LYS A 190 4.07 26.10 -38.07
CA LYS A 190 3.58 27.37 -38.62
C LYS A 190 4.59 28.51 -38.40
N VAL A 191 5.19 28.60 -37.21
CA VAL A 191 6.25 29.57 -36.89
C VAL A 191 7.48 29.32 -37.77
N TRP A 192 7.94 28.07 -37.90
CA TRP A 192 9.07 27.71 -38.77
C TRP A 192 8.83 28.08 -40.24
N ARG A 193 7.65 27.76 -40.77
CA ARG A 193 7.27 28.06 -42.15
C ARG A 193 7.25 29.58 -42.40
N LEU A 194 6.59 30.35 -41.53
CA LEU A 194 6.51 31.81 -41.65
C LEU A 194 7.88 32.48 -41.52
N ASN A 195 8.75 31.93 -40.67
CA ASN A 195 10.14 32.37 -40.54
C ASN A 195 10.92 32.14 -41.85
N ARG A 196 10.78 30.95 -42.46
CA ARG A 196 11.44 30.60 -43.73
C ARG A 196 10.94 31.44 -44.91
N SER A 197 9.68 31.89 -44.88
CA SER A 197 9.11 32.82 -45.86
C SER A 197 9.49 34.29 -45.63
N GLY A 198 10.30 34.61 -44.61
CA GLY A 198 10.73 35.98 -44.32
C GLY A 198 9.67 36.89 -43.67
N MET A 199 8.55 36.32 -43.21
CA MET A 199 7.41 37.07 -42.66
C MET A 199 7.46 37.28 -41.13
N GLN A 200 8.65 37.44 -40.54
CA GLN A 200 8.82 37.52 -39.07
C GLN A 200 8.08 38.69 -38.41
N ARG A 201 7.83 39.79 -39.14
CA ARG A 201 7.12 40.97 -38.62
C ARG A 201 5.60 40.93 -38.84
N SER A 202 5.07 39.88 -39.45
CA SER A 202 3.63 39.79 -39.69
C SER A 202 2.87 39.56 -38.38
N ILE A 203 1.65 40.09 -38.30
CA ILE A 203 0.73 39.86 -37.17
C ILE A 203 0.49 38.36 -36.98
N GLU A 204 0.46 37.60 -38.09
CA GLU A 204 0.27 36.15 -38.11
C GLU A 204 1.43 35.39 -37.45
N TYR A 205 2.67 35.84 -37.65
CA TYR A 205 3.84 35.27 -36.98
C TYR A 205 3.77 35.48 -35.48
N VAL A 206 3.51 36.72 -35.03
CA VAL A 206 3.40 37.05 -33.60
C VAL A 206 2.25 36.28 -32.95
N TYR A 207 1.11 36.14 -33.63
CA TYR A 207 -0.01 35.34 -33.15
C TYR A 207 0.34 33.85 -33.01
N ALA A 208 0.97 33.26 -34.04
CA ALA A 208 1.39 31.85 -34.02
C ALA A 208 2.44 31.60 -32.93
N GLN A 209 3.38 32.52 -32.73
CA GLN A 209 4.39 32.45 -31.67
C GLN A 209 3.77 32.52 -30.28
N ARG A 210 2.82 33.45 -30.04
CA ARG A 210 2.10 33.52 -28.75
C ARG A 210 1.30 32.23 -28.46
N LYS A 211 0.61 31.68 -29.47
CA LYS A 211 -0.13 30.43 -29.34
C LYS A 211 0.78 29.22 -29.09
N LEU A 212 1.97 29.18 -29.71
CA LEU A 212 2.97 28.17 -29.44
C LEU A 212 3.42 28.20 -27.97
N PHE A 213 3.83 29.37 -27.47
CA PHE A 213 4.24 29.51 -26.06
C PHE A 213 3.11 29.17 -25.09
N GLY A 214 1.87 29.60 -25.39
CA GLY A 214 0.70 29.22 -24.60
C GLY A 214 0.47 27.70 -24.58
N ALA A 215 0.59 27.02 -25.72
CA ALA A 215 0.44 25.57 -25.80
C ALA A 215 1.55 24.81 -25.04
N ILE A 216 2.79 25.30 -25.09
CA ILE A 216 3.91 24.74 -24.32
C ILE A 216 3.66 24.90 -22.82
N SER A 217 3.28 26.10 -22.37
CA SER A 217 2.99 26.38 -20.96
C SER A 217 1.87 25.46 -20.44
N ASN A 218 0.75 25.37 -21.17
CA ASN A 218 -0.38 24.54 -20.75
C ASN A 218 -0.01 23.05 -20.69
N ASN A 219 0.81 22.56 -21.62
CA ASN A 219 1.27 21.17 -21.60
C ASN A 219 2.23 20.90 -20.43
N GLN A 220 3.04 21.88 -20.04
CA GLN A 220 3.90 21.76 -18.85
C GLN A 220 3.07 21.72 -17.56
N THR A 221 2.07 22.60 -17.43
CA THR A 221 1.14 22.60 -16.30
C THR A 221 0.41 21.26 -16.19
N LEU A 222 -0.12 20.75 -17.31
CA LEU A 222 -0.79 19.45 -17.37
C LEU A 222 0.14 18.30 -16.93
N LYS A 223 1.41 18.31 -17.37
CA LYS A 223 2.41 17.32 -16.93
C LYS A 223 2.71 17.42 -15.44
N GLN A 224 2.67 18.61 -14.86
CA GLN A 224 2.90 18.80 -13.43
C GLN A 224 1.72 18.26 -12.61
N GLU A 225 0.48 18.54 -13.03
CA GLU A 225 -0.74 17.97 -12.42
C GLU A 225 -0.75 16.44 -12.50
N GLN A 226 -0.32 15.88 -13.63
CA GLN A 226 -0.21 14.43 -13.81
C GLN A 226 0.77 13.78 -12.82
N ARG A 227 1.90 14.45 -12.51
CA ARG A 227 2.86 13.96 -11.50
C ARG A 227 2.25 13.97 -10.10
N GLN A 228 1.53 15.02 -9.73
CA GLN A 228 0.86 15.11 -8.43
C GLN A 228 -0.17 13.99 -8.21
N LEU A 229 -0.93 13.64 -9.26
CA LEU A 229 -1.86 12.50 -9.19
C LEU A 229 -1.14 11.14 -9.10
N ALA A 230 0.00 10.99 -9.76
CA ALA A 230 0.82 9.79 -9.65
C ALA A 230 1.34 9.62 -8.22
N ASP A 231 1.86 10.70 -7.61
CA ASP A 231 2.37 10.69 -6.23
C ASP A 231 1.29 10.30 -5.20
N HIS A 232 0.03 10.72 -5.41
CA HIS A 232 -1.09 10.34 -4.53
C HIS A 232 -1.50 8.86 -4.63
N ASN A 233 -1.25 8.21 -5.77
CA ASN A 233 -1.55 6.80 -5.96
C ASN A 233 -0.45 5.88 -5.40
N ILE A 234 0.77 6.38 -5.20
CA ILE A 234 1.91 5.60 -4.66
C ILE A 234 1.64 5.14 -3.21
N GLY A 235 0.98 5.95 -2.38
CA GLY A 235 0.71 5.60 -0.97
C GLY A 235 -0.20 4.37 -0.76
N LEU A 236 -1.00 3.98 -1.76
CA LEU A 236 -1.86 2.80 -1.68
C LEU A 236 -1.15 1.53 -2.17
N ALA A 237 -0.23 1.68 -3.13
CA ALA A 237 0.68 0.61 -3.56
C ALA A 237 1.71 0.29 -2.47
N GLU A 238 2.20 1.30 -1.73
CA GLU A 238 3.11 1.14 -0.59
C GLU A 238 2.54 0.25 0.53
N LEU A 239 1.22 0.29 0.76
CA LEU A 239 0.55 -0.58 1.73
C LEU A 239 0.53 -2.05 1.29
N MET A 240 0.41 -2.31 -0.01
CA MET A 240 0.49 -3.65 -0.58
C MET A 240 1.95 -4.15 -0.63
N THR A 241 2.91 -3.29 -0.99
CA THR A 241 4.34 -3.65 -0.96
C THR A 241 4.87 -3.86 0.46
N ALA A 242 4.35 -3.14 1.46
CA ALA A 242 4.67 -3.37 2.87
C ALA A 242 4.25 -4.77 3.35
N HIS A 243 3.15 -5.33 2.82
CA HIS A 243 2.74 -6.71 3.13
C HIS A 243 3.71 -7.75 2.56
N LEU A 244 4.29 -7.48 1.39
CA LEU A 244 5.33 -8.32 0.79
C LEU A 244 6.68 -8.23 1.54
N ALA A 245 6.98 -7.09 2.17
CA ALA A 245 8.21 -6.89 2.94
C ALA A 245 8.24 -7.62 4.30
N LEU A 246 7.07 -7.98 4.86
CA LEU A 246 6.95 -8.67 6.17
C LEU A 246 7.55 -10.09 6.19
N GLY A 247 7.81 -10.71 5.03
CA GLY A 247 8.40 -12.05 4.94
C GLY A 247 9.92 -12.10 4.73
N PHE A 248 10.58 -10.98 4.42
CA PHE A 248 11.99 -10.95 4.07
C PHE A 248 12.85 -10.47 5.26
N VAL A 249 13.67 -11.37 5.80
CA VAL A 249 14.61 -11.06 6.89
C VAL A 249 15.92 -10.54 6.30
N CYS A 250 16.25 -9.29 6.58
CA CYS A 250 17.49 -8.66 6.13
C CYS A 250 18.72 -9.31 6.76
N PRO A 251 19.65 -9.89 5.95
CA PRO A 251 20.88 -10.46 6.49
C PRO A 251 21.87 -9.39 6.95
N THR A 252 22.02 -8.32 6.16
CA THR A 252 22.87 -7.15 6.41
C THR A 252 22.25 -5.93 5.72
N ASP A 253 22.76 -4.73 6.02
CA ASP A 253 22.35 -3.52 5.30
C ASP A 253 22.88 -3.54 3.87
N GLY A 254 21.99 -3.33 2.89
CA GLY A 254 22.34 -3.52 1.49
C GLY A 254 21.14 -3.68 0.55
N LEU A 255 21.43 -4.10 -0.68
CA LEU A 255 20.45 -4.30 -1.75
C LEU A 255 20.39 -5.80 -2.11
N PHE A 256 19.18 -6.34 -2.15
CA PHE A 256 18.93 -7.78 -2.31
C PHE A 256 17.82 -8.05 -3.34
N LEU A 257 17.92 -9.18 -4.02
CA LEU A 257 16.92 -9.65 -4.98
C LEU A 257 15.58 -9.95 -4.28
N ASN A 258 14.46 -9.57 -4.91
CA ASN A 258 13.16 -10.11 -4.52
C ASN A 258 12.94 -11.49 -5.18
N PRO A 259 12.75 -12.59 -4.43
CA PRO A 259 12.49 -13.93 -4.98
C PRO A 259 11.15 -14.06 -5.71
N HIS A 260 10.20 -13.16 -5.45
CA HIS A 260 8.83 -13.28 -5.95
C HIS A 260 8.55 -12.44 -7.20
N ASP A 261 9.29 -11.35 -7.43
CA ASP A 261 9.09 -10.47 -8.57
C ASP A 261 10.42 -9.86 -9.03
N GLU A 262 10.79 -10.16 -10.28
CA GLU A 262 12.05 -9.75 -10.93
C GLU A 262 12.14 -8.24 -11.20
N HIS A 263 11.01 -7.55 -11.22
CA HIS A 263 10.95 -6.10 -11.41
C HIS A 263 11.10 -5.33 -10.10
N THR A 264 11.44 -6.00 -8.99
CA THR A 264 11.55 -5.38 -7.68
C THR A 264 12.76 -5.91 -6.90
N TYR A 265 13.26 -5.14 -5.94
CA TYR A 265 14.40 -5.49 -5.10
C TYR A 265 14.19 -4.99 -3.66
N PHE A 266 14.84 -5.63 -2.69
CA PHE A 266 14.82 -5.20 -1.29
C PHE A 266 16.02 -4.30 -0.98
N ARG A 267 15.75 -3.17 -0.32
CA ARG A 267 16.75 -2.32 0.30
C ARG A 267 16.65 -2.49 1.82
N CYS A 268 17.66 -3.10 2.41
CA CYS A 268 17.79 -3.28 3.84
C CYS A 268 18.53 -2.10 4.46
N VAL A 269 17.90 -1.46 5.46
CA VAL A 269 18.50 -0.38 6.25
C VAL A 269 18.17 -0.64 7.72
N LEU A 270 19.18 -0.72 8.58
CA LEU A 270 19.04 -1.01 10.02
C LEU A 270 18.21 -2.27 10.27
N GLY A 271 18.43 -3.32 9.46
CA GLY A 271 17.71 -4.60 9.57
C GLY A 271 16.25 -4.58 9.11
N THR A 272 15.73 -3.47 8.57
CA THR A 272 14.37 -3.37 8.04
C THR A 272 14.37 -3.45 6.51
N ALA A 273 13.55 -4.34 5.93
CA ALA A 273 13.45 -4.54 4.49
C ALA A 273 12.46 -3.54 3.86
N HIS A 274 12.93 -2.77 2.88
CA HIS A 274 12.08 -1.90 2.06
C HIS A 274 12.02 -2.43 0.63
N LEU A 275 10.82 -2.74 0.14
CA LEU A 275 10.63 -3.19 -1.25
C LEU A 275 10.68 -1.99 -2.20
N MET A 276 11.54 -2.06 -3.20
CA MET A 276 11.76 -1.01 -4.21
C MET A 276 11.47 -1.57 -5.61
N PRO A 277 10.67 -0.87 -6.44
CA PRO A 277 10.48 -1.25 -7.83
C PRO A 277 11.65 -0.79 -8.72
N CYS A 278 11.98 -1.59 -9.72
CA CYS A 278 12.81 -1.18 -10.85
C CYS A 278 12.02 -0.26 -11.80
N PRO A 279 12.69 0.66 -12.52
CA PRO A 279 12.04 1.43 -13.58
C PRO A 279 11.43 0.50 -14.64
N ALA A 280 10.33 0.94 -15.25
CA ALA A 280 9.49 0.10 -16.12
C ALA A 280 10.29 -0.63 -17.22
N GLY A 281 10.16 -1.96 -17.26
CA GLY A 281 10.82 -2.83 -18.25
C GLY A 281 12.22 -3.32 -17.87
N LEU A 282 12.77 -2.89 -16.73
CA LEU A 282 14.05 -3.36 -16.21
C LEU A 282 13.86 -4.45 -15.15
N VAL A 283 14.87 -5.31 -14.99
CA VAL A 283 14.92 -6.41 -14.03
C VAL A 283 16.14 -6.25 -13.13
N TRP A 284 16.00 -6.59 -11.85
CA TRP A 284 17.09 -6.46 -10.88
C TRP A 284 18.26 -7.44 -11.16
N ASP A 285 19.49 -6.92 -11.23
CA ASP A 285 20.74 -7.70 -11.25
C ASP A 285 21.41 -7.66 -9.88
N GLN A 286 21.42 -8.80 -9.18
CA GLN A 286 22.03 -8.93 -7.86
C GLN A 286 23.56 -8.77 -7.91
N SER A 287 24.21 -9.08 -9.03
CA SER A 287 25.67 -9.07 -9.17
C SER A 287 26.20 -7.63 -9.21
N ASN A 288 25.51 -6.77 -9.97
CA ASN A 288 25.88 -5.37 -10.16
C ASN A 288 25.08 -4.41 -9.26
N ARG A 289 24.06 -4.92 -8.55
CA ARG A 289 23.15 -4.13 -7.69
C ARG A 289 22.47 -2.98 -8.46
N ILE A 290 22.05 -3.25 -9.70
CA ILE A 290 21.38 -2.30 -10.60
C ILE A 290 20.19 -2.97 -11.31
N CYS A 291 19.24 -2.17 -11.79
CA CYS A 291 18.16 -2.63 -12.69
C CYS A 291 18.66 -2.58 -14.14
N GLU A 292 18.66 -3.72 -14.84
CA GLU A 292 19.19 -3.87 -16.20
C GLU A 292 18.13 -4.52 -17.12
N TRP A 293 18.34 -4.44 -18.43
CA TRP A 293 17.47 -5.06 -19.44
C TRP A 293 17.52 -6.61 -19.37
N PRO A 294 16.36 -7.30 -19.46
CA PRO A 294 16.30 -8.77 -19.42
C PRO A 294 17.16 -9.47 -20.47
N SER A 295 17.35 -8.85 -21.64
CA SER A 295 18.12 -9.39 -22.76
C SER A 295 19.62 -9.52 -22.47
N VAL A 296 20.16 -8.80 -21.49
CA VAL A 296 21.61 -8.77 -21.19
C VAL A 296 22.01 -9.90 -20.22
N GLN A 297 21.08 -10.37 -19.37
CA GLN A 297 21.37 -11.45 -18.42
C GLN A 297 21.42 -12.85 -19.08
N ALA A 298 20.75 -13.05 -20.20
CA ALA A 298 20.63 -14.37 -20.86
C ALA A 298 21.89 -14.82 -21.63
N PHE A 299 22.91 -13.97 -21.79
CA PHE A 299 24.08 -14.25 -22.64
C PHE A 299 25.44 -14.18 -21.91
N ARG A 300 25.47 -14.02 -20.59
CA ARG A 300 26.76 -14.00 -19.87
C ARG A 300 27.32 -15.41 -19.77
N ARG A 301 28.48 -15.60 -20.40
CA ARG A 301 29.28 -16.82 -20.32
C ARG A 301 30.28 -16.70 -19.19
N PHE A 302 30.47 -17.78 -18.47
CA PHE A 302 31.34 -17.86 -17.32
C PHE A 302 32.38 -18.95 -17.53
N LEU A 303 33.59 -18.66 -17.06
CA LEU A 303 34.63 -19.64 -16.80
C LEU A 303 34.46 -20.12 -15.36
N ILE A 304 34.31 -21.43 -15.14
CA ILE A 304 34.16 -22.01 -13.80
C ILE A 304 35.49 -22.61 -13.36
N THR A 305 36.10 -22.05 -12.32
CA THR A 305 37.42 -22.48 -11.80
C THR A 305 37.27 -23.21 -10.47
N VAL A 306 38.10 -24.23 -10.20
CA VAL A 306 38.14 -24.94 -8.91
C VAL A 306 39.06 -24.24 -7.91
N GLY A 307 38.74 -24.29 -6.62
CA GLY A 307 39.62 -23.89 -5.53
C GLY A 307 39.21 -22.62 -4.77
N GLY A 308 37.97 -22.16 -4.93
CA GLY A 308 37.46 -20.96 -4.24
C GLY A 308 38.27 -19.70 -4.55
N ASN A 309 38.72 -18.97 -3.53
CA ASN A 309 39.47 -17.70 -3.67
C ASN A 309 40.91 -17.87 -4.20
N THR A 310 41.38 -19.10 -4.39
CA THR A 310 42.69 -19.40 -4.97
C THR A 310 42.54 -19.90 -6.40
N THR A 311 43.10 -19.18 -7.38
CA THR A 311 43.10 -19.60 -8.79
C THR A 311 44.01 -20.81 -8.99
N THR A 312 43.43 -22.00 -9.12
CA THR A 312 44.17 -23.25 -9.37
C THR A 312 44.65 -23.39 -10.82
N GLY A 313 44.21 -22.49 -11.71
CA GLY A 313 44.48 -22.54 -13.15
C GLY A 313 43.76 -23.70 -13.87
N LYS A 314 42.86 -24.39 -13.17
CA LYS A 314 41.98 -25.43 -13.73
C LYS A 314 40.55 -24.92 -13.83
N CYS A 315 39.95 -25.20 -14.97
CA CYS A 315 38.60 -24.84 -15.32
C CYS A 315 37.80 -26.10 -15.61
N LEU A 316 36.48 -26.03 -15.38
CA LEU A 316 35.56 -26.98 -15.95
C LEU A 316 35.68 -26.95 -17.47
N ASP A 317 35.68 -28.12 -18.07
CA ASP A 317 35.87 -28.32 -19.49
C ASP A 317 35.06 -29.53 -19.96
N VAL A 318 34.51 -29.44 -21.16
CA VAL A 318 33.91 -30.59 -21.85
C VAL A 318 35.04 -31.43 -22.43
N ALA A 319 35.13 -32.71 -22.04
CA ALA A 319 36.23 -33.58 -22.43
C ALA A 319 36.45 -33.61 -23.95
N GLY A 320 37.67 -33.26 -24.36
CA GLY A 320 38.05 -33.17 -25.79
C GLY A 320 37.32 -32.10 -26.59
N GLY A 321 36.53 -31.22 -25.95
CA GLY A 321 35.63 -30.29 -26.63
C GLY A 321 34.49 -30.98 -27.40
N ASN A 322 34.16 -32.23 -27.07
CA ASN A 322 33.14 -32.99 -27.79
C ASN A 322 31.72 -32.55 -27.38
N ALA A 323 30.97 -31.94 -28.31
CA ALA A 323 29.60 -31.48 -28.09
C ALA A 323 28.54 -32.60 -28.16
N GLU A 324 28.95 -33.86 -28.34
CA GLU A 324 28.06 -35.02 -28.34
C GLU A 324 27.41 -35.25 -26.97
N LEU A 325 26.33 -36.04 -26.99
CA LEU A 325 25.63 -36.44 -25.77
C LEU A 325 26.49 -37.41 -24.97
N HIS A 326 26.35 -37.37 -23.65
CA HIS A 326 27.13 -38.16 -22.69
C HIS A 326 28.61 -37.78 -22.64
N SER A 327 29.02 -36.70 -23.31
CA SER A 327 30.34 -36.13 -23.14
C SER A 327 30.57 -35.75 -21.68
N GLN A 328 31.70 -36.18 -21.15
CA GLN A 328 32.05 -36.02 -19.75
C GLN A 328 32.53 -34.60 -19.46
N ILE A 329 32.22 -34.10 -18.26
CA ILE A 329 32.80 -32.86 -17.74
C ILE A 329 34.03 -33.19 -16.91
N GLN A 330 35.13 -32.50 -17.19
CA GLN A 330 36.43 -32.70 -16.58
C GLN A 330 37.06 -31.39 -16.13
N LEU A 331 38.15 -31.50 -15.38
CA LEU A 331 39.08 -30.41 -15.17
C LEU A 331 40.10 -30.35 -16.30
N PHE A 332 40.31 -29.16 -16.83
CA PHE A 332 41.36 -28.90 -17.80
C PHE A 332 41.99 -27.54 -17.59
N ARG A 333 43.14 -27.28 -18.22
CA ARG A 333 43.79 -25.96 -18.15
C ARG A 333 42.82 -24.90 -18.67
N CYS A 334 42.71 -23.79 -17.97
CA CYS A 334 41.90 -22.66 -18.43
C CYS A 334 42.47 -22.12 -19.76
N HIS A 335 41.69 -22.19 -20.83
CA HIS A 335 42.05 -21.71 -22.16
C HIS A 335 40.93 -20.89 -22.83
N GLY A 336 39.76 -20.77 -22.20
CA GLY A 336 38.69 -19.84 -22.61
C GLY A 336 38.00 -20.14 -23.95
N ARG A 337 38.21 -21.35 -24.49
CA ARG A 337 37.52 -21.79 -25.72
C ARG A 337 36.09 -22.22 -25.37
N GLN A 338 35.24 -22.40 -26.38
CA GLN A 338 33.81 -22.75 -26.22
C GLN A 338 33.56 -23.94 -25.27
N SER A 339 34.48 -24.91 -25.16
CA SER A 339 34.37 -26.05 -24.23
C SER A 339 34.47 -25.67 -22.74
N GLN A 340 34.74 -24.40 -22.42
CA GLN A 340 34.83 -23.87 -21.06
C GLN A 340 33.90 -22.66 -20.82
N GLN A 341 33.04 -22.33 -21.79
CA GLN A 341 32.14 -21.18 -21.73
C GLN A 341 30.75 -21.64 -21.27
N PHE A 342 30.53 -21.64 -19.96
CA PHE A 342 29.27 -22.08 -19.37
C PHE A 342 28.27 -20.92 -19.24
N GLU A 343 27.01 -21.17 -19.55
CA GLU A 343 25.90 -20.24 -19.49
C GLU A 343 24.98 -20.65 -18.34
N LEU A 344 24.81 -19.78 -17.35
CA LEU A 344 23.91 -20.03 -16.22
C LEU A 344 22.53 -19.50 -16.56
N HIS A 345 21.53 -20.39 -16.60
CA HIS A 345 20.16 -20.03 -16.89
C HIS A 345 19.32 -19.92 -15.61
N ARG A 346 18.31 -19.04 -15.63
CA ARG A 346 17.40 -18.81 -14.49
C ARG A 346 16.49 -20.00 -14.17
N ASP A 347 16.34 -20.95 -15.10
CA ASP A 347 15.69 -22.24 -14.85
C ASP A 347 16.52 -23.15 -13.93
N GLY A 348 17.74 -22.75 -13.57
CA GLY A 348 18.70 -23.50 -12.77
C GLY A 348 19.55 -24.46 -13.60
N THR A 349 19.46 -24.42 -14.94
CA THR A 349 20.32 -25.22 -15.81
C THR A 349 21.64 -24.51 -16.06
N ILE A 350 22.73 -25.30 -16.09
CA ILE A 350 24.03 -24.84 -16.57
C ILE A 350 24.19 -25.37 -17.99
N ARG A 351 24.31 -24.48 -18.98
CA ARG A 351 24.34 -24.83 -20.39
C ARG A 351 25.71 -24.58 -21.00
N ILE A 352 26.09 -25.41 -21.95
CA ILE A 352 27.33 -25.25 -22.71
C ILE A 352 27.16 -25.88 -24.08
N MET A 353 27.60 -25.20 -25.14
CA MET A 353 27.52 -25.69 -26.53
C MET A 353 26.11 -26.17 -26.94
N GLY A 354 25.05 -25.54 -26.40
CA GLY A 354 23.65 -25.89 -26.68
C GLY A 354 23.12 -27.15 -25.96
N LYS A 355 23.87 -27.69 -25.01
CA LYS A 355 23.49 -28.83 -24.14
C LYS A 355 23.44 -28.39 -22.68
N CYS A 356 22.78 -29.19 -21.85
CA CYS A 356 22.69 -28.97 -20.42
C CYS A 356 23.66 -29.89 -19.67
N LEU A 357 24.22 -29.37 -18.59
CA LEU A 357 24.87 -30.18 -17.57
C LEU A 357 23.84 -31.13 -16.96
N ASP A 358 24.18 -32.40 -16.80
CA ASP A 358 23.23 -33.45 -16.45
C ASP A 358 23.87 -34.51 -15.56
N ILE A 359 23.08 -35.02 -14.62
CA ILE A 359 23.40 -36.21 -13.84
C ILE A 359 22.76 -37.43 -14.52
N PRO A 360 23.57 -38.39 -15.01
CA PRO A 360 23.07 -39.53 -15.77
C PRO A 360 22.01 -40.32 -15.01
N ASP A 361 20.96 -40.74 -15.72
CA ASP A 361 19.81 -41.50 -15.21
C ASP A 361 19.07 -40.88 -14.01
N SER A 362 19.31 -39.60 -13.69
CA SER A 362 18.81 -38.98 -12.45
C SER A 362 19.23 -39.73 -11.17
N LYS A 363 20.39 -40.38 -11.16
CA LYS A 363 20.87 -41.12 -9.98
C LYS A 363 21.99 -40.35 -9.27
N ALA A 364 21.74 -39.89 -8.05
CA ALA A 364 22.69 -39.08 -7.26
C ALA A 364 23.45 -39.87 -6.19
N TYR A 365 24.15 -40.94 -6.59
CA TYR A 365 25.07 -41.66 -5.69
C TYR A 365 26.46 -41.01 -5.66
N ASP A 366 27.23 -41.28 -4.61
CA ASP A 366 28.62 -40.83 -4.52
C ASP A 366 29.45 -41.44 -5.66
N HIS A 367 30.36 -40.64 -6.22
CA HIS A 367 31.17 -40.94 -7.40
C HIS A 367 30.42 -40.96 -8.74
N GLN A 368 29.16 -40.50 -8.77
CA GLN A 368 28.43 -40.38 -10.03
C GLN A 368 29.07 -39.33 -10.94
N SER A 369 29.39 -39.68 -12.18
CA SER A 369 29.97 -38.75 -13.15
C SER A 369 28.97 -37.72 -13.65
N VAL A 370 29.46 -36.53 -14.03
CA VAL A 370 28.64 -35.48 -14.64
C VAL A 370 28.85 -35.45 -16.16
N GLN A 371 27.76 -35.29 -16.92
CA GLN A 371 27.77 -35.36 -18.38
C GLN A 371 27.04 -34.18 -19.05
N LEU A 372 27.15 -34.10 -20.38
CA LEU A 372 26.28 -33.29 -21.22
C LEU A 372 25.08 -34.09 -21.71
N PHE A 373 23.90 -33.49 -21.62
CA PHE A 373 22.68 -34.10 -22.15
C PHE A 373 21.71 -33.07 -22.74
N HIS A 374 20.60 -33.57 -23.29
CA HIS A 374 19.50 -32.73 -23.77
C HIS A 374 18.93 -31.90 -22.62
N CYS A 375 18.69 -30.61 -22.86
CA CYS A 375 18.01 -29.75 -21.91
C CYS A 375 16.53 -30.14 -21.81
N HIS A 376 16.11 -30.64 -20.66
CA HIS A 376 14.71 -30.92 -20.36
C HIS A 376 14.16 -29.89 -19.37
N SER A 377 12.96 -29.38 -19.63
CA SER A 377 12.26 -28.53 -18.68
C SER A 377 11.80 -29.37 -17.47
N ALA A 378 11.96 -28.81 -16.26
CA ALA A 378 11.48 -29.38 -14.99
C ALA A 378 12.13 -30.71 -14.52
N GLN A 379 13.35 -31.04 -14.97
CA GLN A 379 14.10 -32.18 -14.43
C GLN A 379 15.08 -31.77 -13.32
N GLU A 380 15.02 -32.45 -12.18
CA GLU A 380 15.87 -32.15 -11.01
C GLU A 380 17.35 -32.49 -11.22
N ASN A 381 17.65 -33.46 -12.09
CA ASN A 381 19.00 -33.90 -12.42
C ASN A 381 19.78 -32.94 -13.35
N GLN A 382 19.13 -31.86 -13.79
CA GLN A 382 19.72 -30.77 -14.58
C GLN A 382 19.62 -29.41 -13.86
N ARG A 383 19.13 -29.40 -12.61
CA ARG A 383 18.92 -28.19 -11.83
C ARG A 383 20.02 -28.04 -10.79
N PHE A 384 20.92 -27.10 -11.06
CA PHE A 384 22.08 -26.79 -10.23
C PHE A 384 21.83 -25.51 -9.45
N ILE A 385 22.19 -25.52 -8.17
CA ILE A 385 22.08 -24.38 -7.27
C ILE A 385 23.47 -24.05 -6.75
N ILE A 386 23.90 -22.81 -6.93
CA ILE A 386 25.16 -22.33 -6.36
C ILE A 386 24.87 -21.70 -5.00
N ASP A 387 25.54 -22.17 -3.96
CA ASP A 387 25.36 -21.63 -2.60
C ASP A 387 26.26 -20.41 -2.32
N ALA A 388 26.08 -19.80 -1.14
CA ALA A 388 26.87 -18.64 -0.70
C ALA A 388 28.37 -18.96 -0.47
N GLN A 389 28.72 -20.25 -0.40
CA GLN A 389 30.10 -20.73 -0.28
C GLN A 389 30.67 -21.16 -1.64
N ASN A 390 30.05 -20.78 -2.76
CA ASN A 390 30.52 -21.13 -4.11
C ASN A 390 30.56 -22.64 -4.39
N ARG A 391 29.68 -23.43 -3.76
CA ARG A 391 29.51 -24.86 -4.08
C ARG A 391 28.33 -25.06 -5.01
N ILE A 392 28.44 -26.01 -5.93
CA ILE A 392 27.40 -26.33 -6.91
C ILE A 392 26.63 -27.57 -6.40
N HIS A 393 25.36 -27.38 -6.08
CA HIS A 393 24.45 -28.39 -5.54
C HIS A 393 23.52 -28.94 -6.60
N VAL A 394 23.31 -30.25 -6.60
CA VAL A 394 22.32 -30.94 -7.44
C VAL A 394 21.81 -32.17 -6.72
N MET A 395 20.49 -32.35 -6.67
CA MET A 395 19.82 -33.52 -6.08
C MET A 395 20.35 -33.91 -4.67
N GLY A 396 20.68 -32.92 -3.83
CA GLY A 396 21.17 -33.14 -2.46
C GLY A 396 22.65 -33.54 -2.33
N LYS A 397 23.42 -33.47 -3.43
CA LYS A 397 24.87 -33.70 -3.48
C LYS A 397 25.60 -32.46 -4.00
N CYS A 398 26.91 -32.43 -3.82
CA CYS A 398 27.78 -31.38 -4.33
C CYS A 398 28.61 -31.89 -5.50
N LEU A 399 28.86 -31.00 -6.47
CA LEU A 399 29.85 -31.21 -7.51
C LEU A 399 31.24 -31.26 -6.87
N ASP A 400 32.03 -32.26 -7.23
CA ASP A 400 33.30 -32.56 -6.57
C ASP A 400 34.37 -33.00 -7.57
N VAL A 401 35.62 -32.69 -7.20
CA VAL A 401 36.81 -33.19 -7.88
C VAL A 401 37.28 -34.47 -7.17
N PRO A 402 37.27 -35.64 -7.85
CA PRO A 402 37.63 -36.90 -7.22
C PRO A 402 38.98 -36.86 -6.52
N ASN A 403 38.99 -37.30 -5.25
CA ASN A 403 40.17 -37.37 -4.38
C ASN A 403 40.90 -36.02 -4.21
N GLY A 404 40.24 -34.89 -4.47
CA GLY A 404 40.87 -33.56 -4.45
C GLY A 404 41.99 -33.37 -5.47
N GLN A 405 42.08 -34.21 -6.50
CA GLN A 405 43.18 -34.19 -7.48
C GLN A 405 42.92 -33.11 -8.54
N ILE A 406 43.42 -31.89 -8.33
CA ILE A 406 43.21 -30.74 -9.24
C ILE A 406 44.20 -30.81 -10.42
N VAL A 407 44.05 -31.84 -11.26
CA VAL A 407 44.90 -32.13 -12.44
C VAL A 407 44.09 -32.12 -13.74
N ASN A 408 44.77 -32.03 -14.89
CA ASN A 408 44.08 -32.09 -16.18
C ASN A 408 43.50 -33.49 -16.41
N ASN A 409 42.38 -33.54 -17.13
CA ASN A 409 41.66 -34.77 -17.49
C ASN A 409 41.11 -35.54 -16.29
N ASN A 410 40.95 -34.89 -15.13
CA ASN A 410 40.25 -35.48 -14.00
C ASN A 410 38.73 -35.22 -14.17
N PRO A 411 37.89 -36.25 -14.32
CA PRO A 411 36.46 -36.07 -14.48
C PRO A 411 35.79 -35.58 -13.20
N LEU A 412 34.75 -34.76 -13.32
CA LEU A 412 33.96 -34.35 -12.16
C LEU A 412 32.97 -35.43 -11.75
N GLN A 413 32.71 -35.47 -10.45
CA GLN A 413 31.78 -36.40 -9.83
C GLN A 413 30.78 -35.67 -8.91
N LEU A 414 29.73 -36.37 -8.51
CA LEU A 414 28.94 -36.02 -7.34
C LEU A 414 29.52 -36.69 -6.10
N PHE A 415 29.58 -35.93 -5.02
CA PHE A 415 29.98 -36.46 -3.73
C PHE A 415 29.21 -35.78 -2.59
N ARG A 416 29.30 -36.36 -1.38
CA ARG A 416 28.78 -35.72 -0.18
C ARG A 416 29.40 -34.33 -0.04
N CYS A 417 28.57 -33.33 0.25
CA CYS A 417 29.04 -31.97 0.46
C CYS A 417 30.02 -31.89 1.66
N HIS A 418 31.20 -31.35 1.43
CA HIS A 418 32.21 -31.02 2.42
C HIS A 418 32.80 -29.63 2.15
N ASN A 419 33.77 -29.20 2.96
CA ASN A 419 34.35 -27.85 2.91
C ASN A 419 35.81 -27.86 2.39
N GLU A 420 36.16 -28.80 1.51
CA GLU A 420 37.49 -28.83 0.89
C GLU A 420 37.47 -28.09 -0.45
N ALA A 421 38.63 -27.60 -0.87
CA ALA A 421 38.80 -26.85 -2.11
C ALA A 421 38.30 -27.59 -3.37
N SER A 422 38.17 -28.92 -3.32
CA SER A 422 37.65 -29.76 -4.40
C SER A 422 36.17 -29.50 -4.76
N GLN A 423 35.42 -28.84 -3.87
CA GLN A 423 33.99 -28.55 -4.07
C GLN A 423 33.66 -27.05 -4.18
N HIS A 424 34.67 -26.18 -4.13
CA HIS A 424 34.50 -24.73 -4.22
C HIS A 424 34.84 -24.23 -5.62
N PHE A 425 33.87 -23.59 -6.29
CA PHE A 425 33.95 -23.16 -7.68
C PHE A 425 33.75 -21.66 -7.85
N THR A 426 34.70 -20.97 -8.47
CA THR A 426 34.60 -19.52 -8.73
C THR A 426 34.18 -19.27 -10.17
N LEU A 427 33.10 -18.53 -10.35
CA LEU A 427 32.55 -18.09 -11.63
C LEU A 427 33.19 -16.78 -12.04
N THR A 428 33.95 -16.78 -13.13
CA THR A 428 34.53 -15.57 -13.72
C THR A 428 33.80 -15.25 -15.01
N SER A 429 33.19 -14.07 -15.10
CA SER A 429 32.54 -13.61 -16.35
C SER A 429 33.60 -13.48 -17.44
N LEU A 430 33.27 -13.98 -18.64
CA LEU A 430 34.10 -13.84 -19.85
C LEU A 430 33.83 -12.53 -20.60
#